data_AF-A0A963U9H4-F1
#
_entry.id   AF-A0A963U9H4-F1
#
_cell.length_a   1.000
_cell.length_b   1.000
_cell.length_c   1.000
_cell.angle_alpha   90.00
_cell.angle_beta   90.00
_cell.angle_gamma   90.00
#
_symmetry.space_group_name_H-M   'P 1'
#
loop_
_entity.id
_entity.type
_entity.pdbx_description
1 polymer ?
#
loop_
_entity_poly.entity_id
_entity_poly.type
_entity_poly.pdbx_seq_one_letter_code
_entity_poly.pdbx_strand_id
1 'polypeptide(L)'
;MTYPAFLLLPILLALAAPASAEELANQLFGAKRAASSQQPEPIGSYAKGCGAGMIQLPETGPTWQAMRLSRNRNWGQPELVEYLVDLSRKAQSVGWAGLYVGDMSQPRGGPMTSGHASHQIGLDADVWMLPPERLDLSVSDREKISSISVRTDDQTRINGNWTAAHG
;
A
#
# COMPACT_ATOMS: atom_id res chain seq x y z
N MET A 1 36.45 73.24 -0.44
CA MET A 1 37.04 72.19 0.42
C MET A 1 36.29 70.90 0.15
N THR A 2 36.92 70.01 -0.62
CA THR A 2 36.42 68.69 -1.00
C THR A 2 36.90 67.63 -0.01
N TYR A 3 36.00 66.78 0.51
CA TYR A 3 36.32 65.48 1.08
C TYR A 3 35.41 64.42 0.43
N PRO A 4 35.95 63.28 -0.05
CA PRO A 4 35.17 62.23 -0.69
C PRO A 4 34.77 61.14 0.33
N ALA A 5 33.75 60.37 -0.06
CA ALA A 5 33.55 58.96 0.27
C ALA A 5 33.25 58.62 1.76
N PHE A 6 32.54 57.56 2.12
CA PHE A 6 32.26 56.29 1.45
C PHE A 6 30.80 55.89 1.71
N LEU A 7 30.09 55.45 0.68
CA LEU A 7 28.87 54.65 0.84
C LEU A 7 29.28 53.30 1.43
N LEU A 8 29.06 53.11 2.73
CA LEU A 8 29.10 51.79 3.37
C LEU A 8 27.87 51.02 2.89
N LEU A 9 28.04 50.22 1.85
CA LEU A 9 27.08 49.19 1.49
C LEU A 9 27.22 48.06 2.54
N PRO A 10 26.21 47.76 3.37
CA PRO A 10 26.28 46.57 4.19
C PRO A 10 26.21 45.36 3.25
N ILE A 11 27.32 44.64 3.11
CA ILE A 11 27.32 43.30 2.54
C ILE A 11 26.56 42.43 3.54
N LEU A 12 25.26 42.23 3.28
CA LEU A 12 24.49 41.20 3.94
C LEU A 12 25.07 39.87 3.47
N LEU A 13 25.97 39.30 4.26
CA LEU A 13 26.44 37.93 4.07
C LEU A 13 25.21 37.03 4.30
N ALA A 14 24.54 36.64 3.22
CA ALA A 14 23.50 35.63 3.28
C ALA A 14 24.15 34.36 3.83
N LEU A 15 23.87 34.02 5.09
CA LEU A 15 24.16 32.71 5.67
C LEU A 15 23.41 31.69 4.83
N ALA A 16 24.08 31.12 3.83
CA ALA A 16 23.60 29.94 3.14
C ALA A 16 23.59 28.81 4.18
N ALA A 17 22.43 28.58 4.80
CA ALA A 17 22.22 27.38 5.58
C ALA A 17 22.52 26.17 4.68
N PRO A 18 23.23 25.14 5.17
CA PRO A 18 23.46 23.95 4.38
C PRO A 18 22.11 23.37 3.95
N ALA A 19 21.93 23.16 2.66
CA ALA A 19 20.76 22.46 2.15
C ALA A 19 20.84 20.99 2.64
N SER A 20 20.03 20.64 3.63
CA SER A 20 19.81 19.25 4.01
C SER A 20 18.84 18.61 3.03
N ALA A 21 19.16 17.41 2.55
CA ALA A 21 18.23 16.65 1.72
C ALA A 21 16.97 16.32 2.53
N GLU A 22 15.79 16.60 1.95
CA GLU A 22 14.52 16.21 2.56
C GLU A 22 14.40 14.68 2.57
N GLU A 23 13.80 14.14 3.63
CA GLU A 23 13.55 12.72 3.75
C GLU A 23 12.52 12.26 2.70
N LEU A 24 12.78 11.13 2.05
CA LEU A 24 11.86 10.59 1.05
C LEU A 24 10.51 10.26 1.69
N ALA A 25 9.43 10.66 1.02
CA ALA A 25 8.07 10.41 1.49
C ALA A 25 7.81 8.92 1.80
N ASN A 26 8.38 7.98 1.03
CA ASN A 26 8.17 6.56 1.27
C ASN A 26 8.78 6.07 2.59
N GLN A 27 9.87 6.69 3.07
CA GLN A 27 10.45 6.41 4.37
C GLN A 27 9.58 6.98 5.49
N LEU A 28 9.10 8.22 5.33
CA LEU A 28 8.22 8.89 6.28
C LEU A 28 6.89 8.16 6.48
N PHE A 29 6.26 7.72 5.39
CA PHE A 29 5.01 6.95 5.44
C PHE A 29 5.25 5.51 5.90
N GLY A 30 6.31 4.85 5.41
CA GLY A 30 6.65 3.47 5.80
C GLY A 30 7.07 3.30 7.25
N ALA A 31 7.52 4.37 7.91
CA ALA A 31 7.81 4.36 9.35
C ALA A 31 6.55 4.34 10.22
N LYS A 32 5.36 4.66 9.68
CA LYS A 32 4.12 4.68 10.46
C LYS A 32 3.61 3.26 10.67
N ARG A 33 3.33 2.91 11.93
CA ARG A 33 2.86 1.58 12.32
C ARG A 33 1.35 1.48 12.50
N ALA A 34 0.66 2.61 12.63
CA ALA A 34 -0.79 2.69 12.82
C ALA A 34 -1.39 3.86 12.04
N ALA A 35 -2.70 3.78 11.81
CA ALA A 35 -3.48 4.82 11.16
C ALA A 35 -3.42 6.16 11.92
N SER A 36 -3.86 7.22 11.27
CA SER A 36 -4.12 8.49 11.95
C SER A 36 -5.45 8.43 12.70
N SER A 37 -5.61 9.28 13.72
CA SER A 37 -6.84 9.38 14.53
C SER A 37 -7.91 10.29 13.90
N GLN A 38 -7.83 10.52 12.60
CA GLN A 38 -8.76 11.35 11.83
C GLN A 38 -9.93 10.51 11.33
N GLN A 39 -10.95 11.16 10.76
CA GLN A 39 -11.98 10.44 10.00
C GLN A 39 -11.37 9.79 8.74
N PRO A 40 -11.94 8.68 8.26
CA PRO A 40 -11.53 8.06 7.00
C PRO A 40 -11.62 9.04 5.85
N GLU A 41 -10.50 9.28 5.17
CA GLU A 41 -10.45 10.14 3.99
C GLU A 41 -9.31 9.71 3.06
N PRO A 42 -9.60 9.38 1.78
CA PRO A 42 -8.58 9.22 0.75
C PRO A 42 -8.14 10.59 0.24
N ILE A 43 -6.84 10.88 0.26
CA ILE A 43 -6.30 12.20 -0.06
C ILE A 43 -5.38 12.10 -1.27
N GLY A 44 -5.69 12.84 -2.33
CA GLY A 44 -4.89 12.87 -3.56
C GLY A 44 -5.29 11.78 -4.56
N SER A 45 -4.31 11.13 -5.20
CA SER A 45 -4.55 10.08 -6.19
C SER A 45 -3.88 8.76 -5.80
N TYR A 46 -4.28 7.68 -6.47
CA TYR A 46 -3.78 6.32 -6.23
C TYR A 46 -2.25 6.21 -6.12
N ALA A 47 -1.52 7.01 -6.92
CA ALA A 47 -0.06 6.99 -7.02
C ALA A 47 0.59 8.38 -6.80
N LYS A 48 0.02 9.19 -5.90
CA LYS A 48 0.52 10.48 -5.38
C LYS A 48 -0.46 10.98 -4.32
N GLY A 49 -0.58 10.22 -3.23
CA GLY A 49 -1.61 10.47 -2.22
C GLY A 49 -1.24 9.95 -0.85
N CYS A 50 -2.15 10.11 0.09
CA CYS A 50 -2.11 9.50 1.41
C CYS A 50 -3.53 9.17 1.87
N GLY A 51 -3.69 8.65 3.08
CA GLY A 51 -5.03 8.59 3.66
C GLY A 51 -5.03 8.78 5.15
N ALA A 52 -6.15 9.31 5.61
CA ALA A 52 -6.48 9.55 6.99
C ALA A 52 -7.46 8.48 7.48
N GLY A 53 -7.42 8.14 8.77
CA GLY A 53 -8.46 7.33 9.42
C GLY A 53 -8.68 5.91 8.84
N MET A 54 -7.72 5.37 8.09
CA MET A 54 -7.83 4.02 7.53
C MET A 54 -8.01 2.96 8.62
N ILE A 55 -8.70 1.88 8.27
CA ILE A 55 -8.85 0.72 9.13
C ILE A 55 -7.99 -0.45 8.62
N GLN A 56 -7.62 -1.33 9.53
CA GLN A 56 -6.88 -2.54 9.19
C GLN A 56 -7.87 -3.63 8.79
N LEU A 57 -7.65 -4.29 7.65
CA LEU A 57 -8.28 -5.57 7.35
C LEU A 57 -7.77 -6.59 8.40
N PRO A 58 -8.65 -7.23 9.20
CA PRO A 58 -8.20 -8.25 10.14
C PRO A 58 -7.35 -9.29 9.42
N GLU A 59 -6.22 -9.67 10.02
CA GLU A 59 -5.25 -10.57 9.38
C GLU A 59 -5.90 -11.89 8.94
N THR A 60 -6.92 -12.33 9.65
CA THR A 60 -7.69 -13.53 9.35
C THR A 60 -9.17 -13.24 9.51
N GLY A 61 -9.97 -13.73 8.57
CA GLY A 61 -11.42 -13.83 8.73
C GLY A 61 -11.93 -15.19 8.26
N PRO A 62 -13.26 -15.41 8.33
CA PRO A 62 -13.86 -16.69 7.97
C PRO A 62 -13.60 -17.11 6.52
N THR A 63 -13.42 -16.13 5.64
CA THR A 63 -13.32 -16.33 4.19
C THR A 63 -12.11 -15.63 3.59
N TRP A 64 -11.15 -15.16 4.39
CA TRP A 64 -9.93 -14.53 3.87
C TRP A 64 -8.72 -14.66 4.81
N GLN A 65 -7.53 -14.50 4.26
CA GLN A 65 -6.30 -14.23 5.01
C GLN A 65 -5.48 -13.12 4.34
N ALA A 66 -5.02 -12.15 5.13
CA ALA A 66 -4.04 -11.16 4.69
C ALA A 66 -2.65 -11.80 4.65
N MET A 67 -1.91 -11.53 3.57
CA MET A 67 -0.62 -12.14 3.25
C MET A 67 0.52 -11.14 3.46
N ARG A 68 1.76 -11.62 3.58
CA ARG A 68 2.95 -10.77 3.77
C ARG A 68 2.81 -9.76 4.93
N LEU A 69 2.28 -10.24 6.07
CA LEU A 69 1.96 -9.43 7.25
C LEU A 69 3.15 -8.59 7.74
N SER A 70 4.37 -9.09 7.58
CA SER A 70 5.62 -8.37 7.91
C SER A 70 5.75 -6.99 7.25
N ARG A 71 5.06 -6.77 6.13
CA ARG A 71 5.07 -5.49 5.41
C ARG A 71 4.19 -4.41 6.04
N ASN A 72 3.24 -4.79 6.91
CA ASN A 72 2.23 -3.89 7.49
C ASN A 72 1.42 -3.13 6.43
N ARG A 73 0.93 -3.87 5.41
CA ARG A 73 0.23 -3.32 4.24
C ARG A 73 -1.22 -3.81 4.13
N ASN A 74 -1.88 -4.17 5.22
CA ASN A 74 -3.28 -4.58 5.24
C ASN A 74 -4.21 -3.47 5.73
N TRP A 75 -4.00 -2.23 5.27
CA TRP A 75 -4.78 -1.05 5.67
C TRP A 75 -5.53 -0.46 4.47
N GLY A 76 -6.72 0.07 4.70
CA GLY A 76 -7.54 0.69 3.65
C GLY A 76 -8.65 1.56 4.20
N GLN A 77 -9.36 2.24 3.31
CA GLN A 77 -10.61 2.90 3.66
C GLN A 77 -11.66 1.85 4.05
N PRO A 78 -12.61 2.18 4.95
CA PRO A 78 -13.64 1.25 5.39
C PRO A 78 -14.36 0.54 4.24
N GLU A 79 -14.66 1.25 3.15
CA GLU A 79 -15.35 0.73 1.97
C GLU A 79 -14.52 -0.33 1.24
N LEU A 80 -13.19 -0.17 1.15
CA LEU A 80 -12.31 -1.18 0.56
C LEU A 80 -12.28 -2.44 1.45
N VAL A 81 -12.19 -2.26 2.76
CA VAL A 81 -12.17 -3.41 3.70
C VAL A 81 -13.48 -4.18 3.63
N GLU A 82 -14.63 -3.49 3.63
CA GLU A 82 -15.94 -4.11 3.47
C GLU A 82 -16.05 -4.84 2.12
N TYR A 83 -15.63 -4.19 1.03
CA TYR A 83 -15.61 -4.80 -0.29
C TYR A 83 -14.78 -6.09 -0.32
N LEU A 84 -13.59 -6.11 0.27
CA LEU A 84 -12.74 -7.31 0.30
C LEU A 84 -13.37 -8.43 1.12
N VAL A 85 -14.00 -8.11 2.24
CA VAL A 85 -14.74 -9.09 3.05
C VAL A 85 -15.88 -9.70 2.23
N ASP A 86 -16.67 -8.89 1.53
CA ASP A 86 -17.78 -9.39 0.72
C ASP A 86 -17.33 -10.15 -0.52
N LEU A 87 -16.29 -9.66 -1.20
CA LEU A 87 -15.66 -10.37 -2.32
C LEU A 87 -15.16 -11.74 -1.86
N SER A 88 -14.58 -11.83 -0.66
CA SER A 88 -14.08 -13.08 -0.11
C SER A 88 -15.18 -14.10 0.19
N ARG A 89 -16.35 -13.64 0.63
CA ARG A 89 -17.56 -14.48 0.76
C ARG A 89 -18.07 -14.91 -0.61
N LYS A 90 -18.05 -14.00 -1.59
CA LYS A 90 -18.49 -14.30 -2.95
C LYS A 90 -17.61 -15.34 -3.64
N ALA A 91 -16.30 -15.35 -3.36
CA ALA A 91 -15.37 -16.36 -3.87
C ALA A 91 -15.80 -17.80 -3.49
N GLN A 92 -16.48 -17.99 -2.37
CA GLN A 92 -17.03 -19.30 -2.00
C GLN A 92 -18.12 -19.78 -2.96
N SER A 93 -18.88 -18.87 -3.57
CA SER A 93 -19.91 -19.26 -4.54
C SER A 93 -19.35 -19.77 -5.87
N VAL A 94 -18.06 -19.53 -6.14
CA VAL A 94 -17.34 -20.08 -7.31
C VAL A 94 -16.42 -21.25 -6.93
N GLY A 95 -16.56 -21.76 -5.71
CA GLY A 95 -15.88 -22.97 -5.23
C GLY A 95 -14.54 -22.75 -4.53
N TRP A 96 -14.13 -21.51 -4.26
CA TRP A 96 -12.92 -21.24 -3.48
C TRP A 96 -13.20 -21.30 -1.98
N ALA A 97 -12.22 -21.63 -1.14
CA ALA A 97 -12.42 -21.54 0.31
C ALA A 97 -12.62 -20.08 0.78
N GLY A 98 -12.10 -19.12 0.01
CA GLY A 98 -12.12 -17.69 0.27
C GLY A 98 -11.04 -16.98 -0.54
N LEU A 99 -10.39 -15.96 0.02
CA LEU A 99 -9.32 -15.20 -0.65
C LEU A 99 -8.03 -15.08 0.18
N TYR A 100 -6.90 -15.12 -0.52
CA TYR A 100 -5.64 -14.55 -0.03
C TYR A 100 -5.51 -13.12 -0.54
N VAL A 101 -5.41 -12.17 0.40
CA VAL A 101 -5.30 -10.73 0.12
C VAL A 101 -3.85 -10.30 0.31
N GLY A 102 -3.25 -9.75 -0.75
CA GLY A 102 -1.88 -9.24 -0.78
C GLY A 102 -1.74 -7.83 -0.22
N ASP A 103 -0.92 -7.01 -0.87
CA ASP A 103 -0.69 -5.64 -0.43
C ASP A 103 -1.97 -4.79 -0.64
N MET A 104 -2.41 -4.11 0.41
CA MET A 104 -3.32 -2.96 0.39
C MET A 104 -2.46 -1.69 0.60
N SER A 105 -2.91 -0.71 1.38
CA SER A 105 -2.10 0.45 1.77
C SER A 105 -1.28 0.23 3.04
N GLN A 106 -0.26 1.07 3.22
CA GLN A 106 0.38 1.32 4.53
C GLN A 106 -0.62 2.04 5.46
N PRO A 107 -0.39 2.12 6.79
CA PRO A 107 -1.39 2.62 7.73
C PRO A 107 -1.88 4.05 7.49
N ARG A 108 -1.06 4.88 6.84
CA ARG A 108 -1.42 6.27 6.47
C ARG A 108 -1.31 6.50 4.97
N GLY A 109 -1.33 5.42 4.18
CA GLY A 109 -1.13 5.50 2.74
C GLY A 109 0.29 5.90 2.36
N GLY A 110 0.42 6.76 1.35
CA GLY A 110 1.70 7.27 0.88
C GLY A 110 2.46 6.28 0.00
N PRO A 111 3.51 6.74 -0.70
CA PRO A 111 4.32 5.89 -1.56
C PRO A 111 4.92 4.73 -0.77
N MET A 112 4.83 3.53 -1.34
CA MET A 112 5.35 2.33 -0.71
C MET A 112 6.87 2.35 -0.63
N THR A 113 7.41 1.71 0.41
CA THR A 113 8.86 1.48 0.55
C THR A 113 9.44 0.61 -0.57
N SER A 114 8.59 -0.19 -1.24
CA SER A 114 8.95 -1.08 -2.36
C SER A 114 7.69 -1.59 -3.06
N GLY A 115 7.84 -2.07 -4.30
CA GLY A 115 6.75 -2.72 -5.05
C GLY A 115 5.90 -1.74 -5.84
N HIS A 116 4.63 -1.60 -5.46
CA HIS A 116 3.62 -0.90 -6.25
C HIS A 116 3.81 0.62 -6.24
N ALA A 117 3.53 1.27 -7.36
CA ALA A 117 3.52 2.71 -7.46
C ALA A 117 2.23 3.33 -6.88
N SER A 118 1.11 2.60 -6.92
CA SER A 118 -0.19 2.99 -6.35
C SER A 118 -0.35 2.54 -4.88
N HIS A 119 -1.56 2.20 -4.42
CA HIS A 119 -1.88 1.80 -3.05
C HIS A 119 -1.61 2.89 -2.01
N GLN A 120 -1.69 4.16 -2.42
CA GLN A 120 -1.34 5.26 -1.53
C GLN A 120 -2.53 5.85 -0.77
N ILE A 121 -3.78 5.57 -1.15
CA ILE A 121 -4.97 6.24 -0.59
C ILE A 121 -5.97 5.31 0.09
N GLY A 122 -5.64 4.02 0.23
CA GLY A 122 -6.50 3.04 0.89
C GLY A 122 -7.64 2.52 0.03
N LEU A 123 -7.54 2.63 -1.30
CA LEU A 123 -8.58 2.20 -2.25
C LEU A 123 -8.06 1.17 -3.28
N ASP A 124 -6.85 0.65 -3.08
CA ASP A 124 -6.26 -0.42 -3.89
C ASP A 124 -5.97 -1.65 -3.01
N ALA A 125 -6.14 -2.84 -3.57
CA ALA A 125 -5.74 -4.10 -2.94
C ALA A 125 -5.34 -5.11 -4.00
N ASP A 126 -4.30 -5.89 -3.72
CA ASP A 126 -3.97 -7.07 -4.51
C ASP A 126 -4.76 -8.27 -3.99
N VAL A 127 -5.46 -8.96 -4.89
CA VAL A 127 -6.10 -10.25 -4.62
C VAL A 127 -5.32 -11.33 -5.36
N TRP A 128 -4.86 -12.35 -4.65
CA TRP A 128 -4.07 -13.40 -5.29
C TRP A 128 -4.93 -14.27 -6.20
N MET A 129 -4.37 -14.64 -7.35
CA MET A 129 -4.95 -15.61 -8.28
C MET A 129 -4.62 -17.06 -7.90
N LEU A 130 -4.12 -17.28 -6.68
CA LEU A 130 -3.97 -18.61 -6.09
C LEU A 130 -5.25 -18.90 -5.29
N PRO A 131 -6.11 -19.83 -5.72
CA PRO A 131 -7.27 -20.23 -4.95
C PRO A 131 -6.83 -20.83 -3.61
N PRO A 132 -7.32 -20.32 -2.45
CA PRO A 132 -6.94 -20.88 -1.17
C PRO A 132 -7.43 -22.32 -1.00
N GLU A 133 -6.50 -23.26 -0.73
CA GLU A 133 -6.85 -24.62 -0.31
C GLU A 133 -7.31 -24.67 1.15
N ARG A 134 -6.82 -23.73 1.98
CA ARG A 134 -7.11 -23.61 3.41
C ARG A 134 -6.97 -22.15 3.89
N LEU A 135 -7.66 -21.77 4.95
CA LEU A 135 -7.66 -20.40 5.51
C LEU A 135 -7.17 -20.32 6.96
N ASP A 136 -6.28 -21.23 7.34
CA ASP A 136 -5.65 -21.33 8.66
C ASP A 136 -4.12 -21.36 8.54
N LEU A 137 -3.56 -20.72 7.50
CA LEU A 137 -2.12 -20.54 7.36
C LEU A 137 -1.51 -19.82 8.56
N SER A 138 -0.37 -20.34 9.02
CA SER A 138 0.45 -19.66 10.02
C SER A 138 1.07 -18.38 9.46
N VAL A 139 1.48 -17.45 10.31
CA VAL A 139 2.20 -16.24 9.87
C VAL A 139 3.42 -16.61 9.02
N SER A 140 4.16 -17.66 9.36
CA SER A 140 5.33 -18.09 8.58
C SER A 140 4.96 -18.57 7.18
N ASP A 141 3.85 -19.30 7.03
CA ASP A 141 3.39 -19.79 5.73
C ASP A 141 3.00 -18.63 4.82
N ARG A 142 2.31 -17.62 5.38
CA ARG A 142 1.89 -16.41 4.66
C ARG A 142 3.06 -15.56 4.15
N GLU A 143 4.26 -15.74 4.68
CA GLU A 143 5.49 -15.11 4.19
C GLU A 143 6.19 -15.93 3.11
N LYS A 144 5.94 -17.24 3.03
CA LYS A 144 6.65 -18.17 2.15
C LYS A 144 5.90 -18.49 0.86
N ILE A 145 4.58 -18.58 0.90
CA ILE A 145 3.78 -18.86 -0.30
C ILE A 145 3.58 -17.59 -1.14
N SER A 146 3.34 -17.70 -2.44
CA SER A 146 3.08 -16.56 -3.34
C SER A 146 1.88 -16.86 -4.22
N SER A 147 1.28 -15.82 -4.81
CA SER A 147 0.34 -16.03 -5.91
C SER A 147 1.01 -16.77 -7.08
N ILE A 148 0.20 -17.46 -7.87
CA ILE A 148 0.62 -18.11 -9.10
C ILE A 148 0.38 -17.20 -10.31
N SER A 149 1.16 -17.38 -11.38
CA SER A 149 0.86 -16.75 -12.67
C SER A 149 -0.24 -17.53 -13.38
N VAL A 150 -1.27 -16.82 -13.85
CA VAL A 150 -2.30 -17.36 -14.74
C VAL A 150 -2.00 -17.06 -16.22
N ARG A 151 -0.85 -16.47 -16.53
CA ARG A 151 -0.40 -16.14 -17.89
C ARG A 151 0.77 -17.03 -18.31
N THR A 152 0.89 -17.27 -19.61
CA THR A 152 2.08 -17.87 -20.23
C THR A 152 3.30 -16.97 -20.07
N ASP A 153 4.51 -17.53 -20.17
CA ASP A 153 5.76 -16.79 -19.97
C ASP A 153 5.96 -15.65 -20.98
N ASP A 154 5.44 -15.83 -22.20
CA ASP A 154 5.40 -14.78 -23.25
C ASP A 154 4.32 -13.72 -23.00
N GLN A 155 3.49 -13.89 -21.97
CA GLN A 155 2.39 -13.00 -21.54
C GLN A 155 1.27 -12.80 -22.58
N THR A 156 1.17 -13.65 -23.60
CA THR A 156 0.18 -13.49 -24.68
C THR A 156 -1.13 -14.23 -24.43
N ARG A 157 -1.15 -15.22 -23.52
CA ARG A 157 -2.29 -16.11 -23.26
C ARG A 157 -2.43 -16.45 -21.77
N ILE A 158 -3.60 -16.98 -21.39
CA ILE A 158 -3.79 -17.66 -20.11
C ILE A 158 -3.16 -19.06 -20.14
N ASN A 159 -2.64 -19.52 -19.00
CA ASN A 159 -2.07 -20.86 -18.85
C ASN A 159 -3.06 -21.80 -18.11
N GLY A 160 -2.63 -23.04 -17.83
CA GLY A 160 -3.46 -24.06 -17.17
C GLY A 160 -3.84 -23.77 -15.70
N ASN A 161 -3.29 -22.73 -15.08
CA ASN A 161 -3.68 -22.31 -13.73
C ASN A 161 -5.01 -21.55 -13.74
N TRP A 162 -5.41 -20.96 -14.88
CA TRP A 162 -6.69 -20.31 -15.01
C TRP A 162 -7.83 -21.34 -15.08
N THR A 163 -8.91 -21.08 -14.35
CA THR A 163 -10.13 -21.91 -14.34
C THR A 163 -11.36 -21.02 -14.48
N ALA A 164 -12.52 -21.60 -14.81
CA ALA A 164 -13.78 -20.85 -14.86
C ALA A 164 -14.17 -20.18 -13.53
N ALA A 165 -13.58 -20.59 -12.41
CA ALA A 165 -13.78 -19.92 -11.12
C ALA A 165 -13.06 -18.57 -11.02
N HIS A 166 -12.08 -18.29 -11.88
CA HIS A 166 -11.34 -17.02 -11.91
C HIS A 166 -12.07 -15.92 -12.71
N GLY A 167 -12.95 -16.29 -13.67
CA GLY A 167 -13.69 -15.34 -14.51
C GLY A 167 -14.64 -16.01 -15.49
#